data_AF-V4A3X7-F1
#
_entry.id   AF-V4A3X7-F1
#
_cell.length_a   1.000
_cell.length_b   1.000
_cell.length_c   1.000
_cell.angle_alpha   90.00
_cell.angle_beta   90.00
_cell.angle_gamma   90.00
#
_symmetry.space_group_name_H-M   'P 1'
#
loop_
_entity.id
_entity.type
_entity.pdbx_description
1 polymer ?
#
loop_
_entity_poly.entity_id
_entity_poly.type
_entity_poly.pdbx_seq_one_letter_code
_entity_poly.pdbx_strand_id
1 'polypeptide(L)'
;MSCFRLLCEEADIRCGADEMAVTQLLPNYNVYSELAATSTVLPTGRAALQKRIMALLRKIEVSTSGNSQVSNKSLFMNLYQ
;
A
#
# COMPACT_ATOMS: atom_id res chain seq x y z
N MET A 1 8.59 -10.45 4.67
CA MET A 1 7.50 -9.62 5.24
C MET A 1 7.62 -8.22 4.67
N SER A 2 6.56 -7.68 4.07
CA SER A 2 6.56 -6.32 3.49
C SER A 2 6.03 -5.29 4.50
N CYS A 3 6.45 -4.04 4.41
CA CYS A 3 5.98 -2.95 5.28
C CYS A 3 4.45 -2.75 5.22
N PHE A 4 3.84 -2.99 4.05
CA PHE A 4 2.39 -2.96 3.87
C PHE A 4 1.67 -4.06 4.66
N ARG A 5 2.29 -5.24 4.84
CA ARG A 5 1.73 -6.30 5.68
C ARG A 5 1.67 -5.86 7.15
N LEU A 6 2.79 -5.34 7.66
CA LEU A 6 2.88 -4.85 9.04
C LEU A 6 1.86 -3.75 9.32
N LEU A 7 1.66 -2.84 8.36
CA LEU A 7 0.64 -1.80 8.46
C LEU A 7 -0.80 -2.37 8.54
N CYS A 8 -1.12 -3.38 7.73
CA CYS A 8 -2.43 -4.05 7.80
C CYS A 8 -2.61 -4.79 9.13
N GLU A 9 -1.60 -5.50 9.62
CA GLU A 9 -1.64 -6.22 10.89
C GLU A 9 -1.88 -5.25 12.07
N GLU A 10 -1.18 -4.12 12.11
CA GLU A 10 -1.39 -3.08 13.12
C GLU A 10 -2.80 -2.47 13.04
N ALA A 11 -3.32 -2.24 11.83
CA ALA A 11 -4.66 -1.72 11.65
C ALA A 11 -5.72 -2.71 12.13
N ASP A 12 -5.55 -4.01 11.84
CA ASP A 12 -6.47 -5.06 12.26
C ASP A 12 -6.48 -5.22 13.80
N ILE A 13 -5.33 -5.14 14.46
CA ILE A 13 -5.22 -5.19 15.93
C ILE A 13 -5.97 -4.03 16.58
N ARG A 14 -5.75 -2.81 16.11
CA ARG A 14 -6.36 -1.60 16.67
C ARG A 14 -7.87 -1.53 16.40
N CYS A 15 -8.26 -1.89 15.18
CA CYS A 15 -9.66 -1.99 14.77
C CYS A 15 -10.45 -3.01 15.62
N GLY A 16 -9.86 -4.18 15.91
CA GLY A 16 -10.47 -5.19 16.78
C GLY A 16 -10.58 -4.76 18.24
N ALA A 17 -9.69 -3.88 18.72
CA ALA A 17 -9.75 -3.33 20.07
C ALA A 17 -10.84 -2.24 20.22
N ASP A 18 -11.04 -1.42 19.19
CA ASP A 18 -11.95 -0.27 19.22
C ASP A 18 -13.35 -0.55 18.64
N GLU A 19 -13.67 -1.82 18.27
CA GLU A 19 -14.91 -2.23 17.56
C GLU A 19 -15.24 -1.39 16.31
N MET A 20 -14.24 -0.75 15.71
CA MET A 20 -14.39 0.17 14.59
C MET A 20 -14.16 -0.57 13.27
N ALA A 21 -14.54 -0.03 12.11
CA ALA A 21 -14.16 -0.66 10.84
C ALA A 21 -12.70 -0.33 10.47
N VAL A 22 -11.94 -1.31 9.97
CA VAL A 22 -10.51 -1.13 9.62
C VAL A 22 -10.29 -0.02 8.59
N THR A 23 -11.26 0.22 7.70
CA THR A 23 -11.21 1.28 6.70
C THR A 23 -11.40 2.68 7.28
N GLN A 24 -11.98 2.81 8.48
CA GLN A 24 -12.05 4.08 9.20
C GLN A 24 -10.71 4.46 9.80
N LEU A 25 -9.93 3.47 10.25
CA LEU A 25 -8.58 3.66 10.78
C LEU A 25 -7.54 3.78 9.65
N LEU A 26 -7.65 2.92 8.64
CA LEU A 26 -6.75 2.86 7.50
C LEU A 26 -7.55 2.96 6.19
N PRO A 27 -7.82 4.18 5.71
CA PRO A 27 -8.37 4.39 4.38
C PRO A 27 -7.48 3.71 3.34
N ASN A 28 -8.07 2.98 2.39
CA ASN A 28 -7.36 2.15 1.40
C ASN A 28 -6.74 0.83 1.91
N TYR A 29 -7.16 0.30 3.08
CA TYR A 29 -6.74 -1.02 3.59
C TYR A 29 -6.65 -2.11 2.51
N ASN A 30 -7.67 -2.23 1.65
CA ASN A 30 -7.72 -3.22 0.58
C ASN A 30 -6.54 -3.08 -0.42
N VAL A 31 -6.12 -1.85 -0.73
CA VAL A 31 -4.98 -1.59 -1.62
C VAL A 31 -3.67 -1.97 -0.94
N TYR A 32 -3.52 -1.66 0.34
CA TYR A 32 -2.33 -2.04 1.12
C TYR A 32 -2.21 -3.56 1.31
N SER A 33 -3.33 -4.24 1.55
CA SER A 33 -3.37 -5.70 1.64
C SER A 33 -2.97 -6.35 0.31
N GLU A 34 -3.45 -5.80 -0.82
CA GLU A 34 -3.07 -6.26 -2.16
C GLU A 34 -1.60 -5.97 -2.49
N LEU A 35 -1.08 -4.80 -2.11
CA LEU A 35 0.35 -4.47 -2.21
C LEU A 35 1.21 -5.44 -1.41
N ALA A 36 0.78 -5.76 -0.19
CA ALA A 36 1.47 -6.68 0.69
C ALA A 36 1.52 -8.09 0.10
N ALA A 37 0.40 -8.58 -0.46
CA ALA A 37 0.34 -9.86 -1.16
C ALA A 37 1.20 -9.86 -2.45
N THR A 38 1.11 -8.79 -3.24
CA THR A 38 1.89 -8.63 -4.48
C THR A 38 3.39 -8.62 -4.21
N SER A 39 3.83 -8.02 -3.10
CA SER A 39 5.24 -7.96 -2.69
C SER A 39 5.80 -9.31 -2.22
N THR A 40 4.95 -10.28 -1.86
CA THR A 40 5.39 -11.61 -1.40
C THR A 40 5.40 -12.64 -2.52
N VAL A 41 4.64 -12.42 -3.60
CA VAL A 41 4.71 -13.26 -4.79
C VAL A 41 5.97 -12.88 -5.55
N LEU A 42 6.86 -13.84 -5.82
CA LEU A 42 7.93 -13.71 -6.81
C LEU A 42 7.31 -13.97 -8.18
N PRO A 43 6.84 -12.96 -8.95
CA PRO A 43 6.25 -13.24 -10.24
C PRO A 43 7.40 -13.44 -11.23
N THR A 44 7.12 -14.12 -12.32
CA THR A 44 8.01 -14.23 -13.48
C THR A 44 8.27 -12.83 -14.08
N GLY A 45 9.24 -12.09 -13.55
CA GLY A 45 9.77 -10.84 -14.11
C GLY A 45 9.57 -9.58 -13.24
N ARG A 46 10.68 -8.84 -13.02
CA ARG A 46 10.70 -7.58 -12.24
C ARG A 46 9.78 -6.50 -12.82
N ALA A 47 9.70 -6.39 -14.15
CA ALA A 47 8.88 -5.38 -14.82
C ALA A 47 7.37 -5.59 -14.62
N ALA A 48 6.90 -6.84 -14.65
CA ALA A 48 5.49 -7.17 -14.40
C ALA A 48 5.09 -6.86 -12.95
N LEU A 49 5.97 -7.22 -11.99
CA LEU A 49 5.80 -6.87 -10.58
C LEU A 49 5.73 -5.36 -10.38
N GLN A 50 6.68 -4.62 -10.96
CA GLN A 50 6.73 -3.16 -10.86
C GLN A 50 5.48 -2.50 -11.45
N LYS A 51 5.02 -2.94 -12.63
CA LYS A 51 3.79 -2.43 -13.25
C LYS A 51 2.57 -2.63 -12.35
N ARG A 52 2.45 -3.81 -11.71
CA ARG A 52 1.36 -4.11 -10.79
C ARG A 52 1.43 -3.26 -9.53
N ILE A 53 2.60 -3.15 -8.90
CA ILE A 53 2.82 -2.30 -7.72
C ILE A 53 2.47 -0.84 -8.04
N MET A 54 2.93 -0.32 -9.18
CA MET A 54 2.63 1.06 -9.61
C MET A 54 1.14 1.28 -9.88
N ALA A 55 0.44 0.29 -10.44
CA ALA A 55 -1.00 0.37 -10.63
C ALA A 55 -1.75 0.44 -9.29
N LEU A 56 -1.31 -0.30 -8.27
CA LEU A 56 -1.88 -0.27 -6.92
C LEU A 56 -1.58 1.04 -6.20
N LEU A 57 -0.34 1.54 -6.27
CA LEU A 57 0.03 2.83 -5.67
C LEU A 57 -0.79 4.00 -6.22
N ARG A 58 -1.20 3.94 -7.51
CA ARG A 58 -2.08 4.96 -8.10
C ARG A 58 -3.50 4.99 -7.51
N LYS A 59 -3.97 3.90 -6.91
CA LYS A 59 -5.30 3.81 -6.26
C LYS A 59 -5.33 4.47 -4.88
N ILE A 60 -4.18 4.82 -4.31
CA ILE A 60 -4.11 5.48 -3.01
C ILE A 60 -4.38 6.97 -3.23
N GLU A 61 -5.63 7.39 -3.04
CA GLU A 61 -6.08 8.77 -3.23
C GLU A 61 -5.75 9.67 -2.03
N VAL A 62 -5.72 9.11 -0.82
CA VAL A 62 -5.45 9.82 0.43
C VAL A 62 -4.12 9.33 0.98
N SER A 63 -3.12 10.20 1.01
CA SER A 63 -1.88 9.97 1.75
C SER A 63 -2.24 9.93 3.25
N THR A 64 -2.08 8.78 3.88
CA THR A 64 -2.10 8.70 5.35
C THR A 64 -1.01 9.61 5.91
N SER A 65 -1.25 10.27 7.04
CA SER A 65 -0.34 11.27 7.63
C SER A 65 1.10 10.76 7.86
N GLY A 66 1.30 9.45 7.97
CA GLY A 66 2.61 8.80 8.05
C GLY A 66 3.36 8.62 6.72
N ASN A 67 2.75 8.91 5.56
CA ASN A 67 3.29 8.64 4.23
C ASN A 67 3.62 9.91 3.40
N SER A 68 3.56 11.09 4.02
CA SER A 68 3.75 12.39 3.35
C SER A 68 5.14 12.54 2.70
N GLN A 69 6.16 11.82 3.18
CA GLN A 69 7.53 11.91 2.64
C GLN A 69 7.78 11.04 1.39
N VAL A 70 6.95 10.03 1.12
CA VAL A 70 7.07 9.13 -0.06
C VAL A 70 6.05 9.50 -1.15
N SER A 71 5.30 10.59 -0.96
CA SER A 71 4.22 11.00 -1.87
C SER A 71 4.66 11.99 -2.96
N ASN A 72 5.96 12.11 -3.24
CA ASN A 72 6.46 12.84 -4.41
C ASN A 72 6.12 12.07 -5.70
N LYS A 73 4.82 12.07 -6.03
CA LYS A 73 4.19 11.51 -7.24
C LYS A 73 4.90 12.03 -8.50
N SER A 74 5.47 13.24 -8.44
CA SER A 74 6.24 13.88 -9.51
C SER A 74 7.63 13.28 -9.75
N LEU A 75 8.29 12.67 -8.75
CA LEU A 75 9.61 12.04 -8.95
C LEU A 75 9.48 10.64 -9.57
N PHE A 76 8.41 9.91 -9.21
CA PHE A 76 8.16 8.55 -9.71
C PHE A 76 7.63 8.50 -11.15
N MET A 77 6.90 9.53 -11.60
CA MET A 77 6.40 9.60 -12.98
C MET A 77 7.48 10.03 -14.00
N ASN A 78 8.51 10.77 -13.57
CA ASN A 78 9.61 11.23 -14.44
C ASN A 78 10.69 10.17 -14.72
N LEU A 79 10.61 8.99 -14.10
CA LEU A 79 11.57 7.90 -14.30
C LEU A 79 11.19 6.91 -15.42
N TYR A 80 10.06 7.14 -16.11
CA TYR A 80 9.51 6.24 -17.14
C TYR A 80 8.88 6.97 -18.34
N GLN A 81 9.40 8.16 -18.67
CA GLN A 81 9.22 8.80 -19.98
C GLN A 81 10.58 8.88 -20.68
#